data_AF-A0AAV1WDU2-F1
#
_entry.id   AF-A0AAV1WDU2-F1
#
_cell.length_a   1.000
_cell.length_b   1.000
_cell.length_c   1.000
_cell.angle_alpha   90.00
_cell.angle_beta   90.00
_cell.angle_gamma   90.00
#
_symmetry.space_group_name_H-M   'P 1'
#
loop_
_entity.id
_entity.type
_entity.pdbx_description
1 polymer ?
#
loop_
_entity_poly.entity_id
_entity_poly.type
_entity_poly.pdbx_seq_one_letter_code
_entity_poly.pdbx_strand_id
1 'polypeptide(L)'
;MKGCDIALASYYVPLWPTVSLENITSFMHSNVLTNSKVIISYNKDKVFNGDVMLALYRYNIPFPCDCIGGEFLGHVFEYSAVAGDTYDLIAKKRFSNLTTVENLKRFNSYDPNHIPVNAKVNVTVNCSCGNSLISKDYGLFITYPLRPGNNLQGLSNETNIDAKLLQSYNPGVNFSQENGIVFIPGRGLARGVAVGISIAATCGLALLVICIYDRYFKKKQGEKTKLSIENSIGLSTQDASGGGEYETSGSSVHASGLTGIMVAKSLEFSYEELAKATNNFSLDNKIGQGGFGAVYYAELRGEKTAIKKMDVQASSEFLAELKVRLIGYCVEGSLFLVYEYIDNGNLGQYLNGKGKDPLPWSTRLQIALDSAIGLEYIHEHTVPLYIHRDVKSANILIDKNLRGKVADFGLTKLIEVGTSSLQTRLVGTFGYMPPEYAQYGDISPKIDVYAFGVVLYELISAKNAVLKTGETVAESKGLVNLFEEALNQINPLQALTTLVDPRLGDNYPIESVLKIAELGRASTRDNPLLRPNMKAIVVALMTLLKDLEG
;
A
#
# COMPACT_ATOMS: atom_id res chain seq x y z
N MET A 1 -13.68 -12.08 40.27
CA MET A 1 -13.21 -12.29 38.89
C MET A 1 -11.72 -12.55 38.95
N LYS A 2 -11.18 -13.51 38.18
CA LYS A 2 -9.74 -13.73 38.11
C LYS A 2 -9.21 -13.03 36.86
N GLY A 3 -8.15 -12.23 37.02
CA GLY A 3 -7.44 -11.62 35.90
C GLY A 3 -6.71 -12.65 35.04
N CYS A 4 -6.05 -12.17 34.00
CA CYS A 4 -5.24 -12.94 33.07
C CYS A 4 -3.91 -12.24 32.85
N ASP A 5 -2.87 -13.05 32.59
CA ASP A 5 -1.50 -12.57 32.52
C ASP A 5 -1.30 -11.48 31.46
N ILE A 6 -2.13 -11.51 30.41
CA ILE A 6 -2.02 -10.58 29.29
C ILE A 6 -3.37 -10.34 28.60
N ALA A 7 -3.63 -9.08 28.29
CA ALA A 7 -4.65 -8.60 27.36
C ALA A 7 -3.99 -7.66 26.33
N LEU A 8 -4.72 -7.30 25.27
CA LEU A 8 -4.23 -6.43 24.21
C LEU A 8 -5.11 -5.20 24.11
N ALA A 9 -4.51 -4.02 24.02
CA ALA A 9 -5.22 -2.78 23.71
C ALA A 9 -5.07 -2.51 22.22
N SER A 10 -6.19 -2.30 21.52
CA SER A 10 -6.18 -1.93 20.11
C SER A 10 -5.97 -0.42 19.97
N TYR A 11 -4.72 0.02 20.12
CA TYR A 11 -4.35 1.43 20.12
C TYR A 11 -4.41 1.98 18.69
N TYR A 12 -5.24 2.99 18.46
CA TYR A 12 -5.36 3.65 17.17
C TYR A 12 -4.45 4.87 17.10
N VAL A 13 -3.59 4.95 16.07
CA VAL A 13 -2.67 6.09 15.90
C VAL A 13 -3.37 7.19 15.09
N PRO A 14 -3.61 8.39 15.65
CA PRO A 14 -4.25 9.48 14.90
C PRO A 14 -3.30 10.09 13.84
N LEU A 15 -3.86 10.78 12.85
CA LEU A 15 -3.12 11.49 11.79
C LEU A 15 -2.12 12.51 12.35
N TRP A 16 -2.52 13.25 13.38
CA TRP A 16 -1.71 14.30 14.00
C TRP A 16 -2.06 14.45 15.49
N PRO A 17 -1.07 14.72 16.36
CA PRO A 17 0.38 14.63 16.11
C PRO A 17 0.85 13.16 15.99
N THR A 18 1.99 12.94 15.34
CA THR A 18 2.63 11.61 15.29
C THR A 18 2.97 11.14 16.70
N VAL A 19 2.50 9.95 17.06
CA VAL A 19 2.82 9.28 18.33
C VAL A 19 3.89 8.23 18.06
N SER A 20 5.05 8.34 18.69
CA SER A 20 6.12 7.34 18.55
C SER A 20 5.86 6.11 19.42
N LEU A 21 6.50 4.98 19.09
CA LEU A 21 6.50 3.79 19.93
C LEU A 21 6.99 4.08 21.35
N GLU A 22 7.97 4.96 21.50
CA GLU A 22 8.50 5.34 22.81
C GLU A 22 7.47 6.11 23.65
N ASN A 23 6.68 6.98 23.03
CA ASN A 23 5.59 7.66 23.74
C ASN A 23 4.60 6.63 24.31
N ILE A 24 4.12 5.70 23.48
CA ILE A 24 3.18 4.66 23.94
C ILE A 24 3.80 3.78 25.02
N THR A 25 5.04 3.35 24.81
CA THR A 25 5.78 2.55 25.79
C THR A 25 5.92 3.29 27.12
N SER A 26 6.08 4.61 27.10
CA SER A 26 6.18 5.45 28.29
C SER A 26 4.86 5.56 29.03
N PHE A 27 3.75 5.90 28.36
CA PHE A 27 2.47 6.11 29.06
C PHE A 27 1.65 4.83 29.28
N MET A 28 1.94 3.74 28.57
CA MET A 28 1.36 2.41 28.81
C MET A 28 2.37 1.43 29.43
N HIS A 29 3.42 1.95 30.09
CA HIS A 29 4.43 1.13 30.73
C HIS A 29 3.81 0.16 31.74
N SER A 30 4.24 -1.10 31.71
CA SER A 30 3.81 -2.14 32.66
C SER A 30 4.85 -3.24 32.77
N ASN A 31 4.63 -4.22 33.64
CA ASN A 31 5.43 -5.44 33.71
C ASN A 31 5.40 -6.26 32.40
N VAL A 32 4.37 -6.08 31.56
CA VAL A 32 4.25 -6.71 30.23
C VAL A 32 4.90 -5.84 29.15
N LEU A 33 4.67 -4.53 29.18
CA LEU A 33 5.21 -3.58 28.21
C LEU A 33 6.41 -2.82 28.78
N THR A 34 7.59 -3.43 28.68
CA THR A 34 8.83 -2.87 29.23
C THR A 34 9.63 -2.03 28.23
N ASN A 35 9.47 -2.25 26.93
CA ASN A 35 10.15 -1.50 25.86
C ASN A 35 9.38 -1.59 24.52
N SER A 36 9.74 -0.74 23.55
CA SER A 36 9.08 -0.65 22.23
C SER A 36 9.15 -1.94 21.41
N LYS A 37 10.19 -2.77 21.57
CA LYS A 37 10.33 -4.05 20.85
C LYS A 37 9.21 -5.03 21.22
N VAL A 38 8.65 -4.92 22.43
CA VAL A 38 7.49 -5.72 22.84
C VAL A 38 6.31 -5.38 21.92
N ILE A 39 6.00 -4.11 21.70
CA ILE A 39 4.91 -3.70 20.78
C ILE A 39 5.15 -4.28 19.38
N ILE A 40 6.38 -4.17 18.85
CA ILE A 40 6.73 -4.71 17.53
C ILE A 40 6.46 -6.23 17.47
N SER A 41 6.77 -6.97 18.54
CA SER A 41 6.58 -8.42 18.59
C SER A 41 5.11 -8.88 18.51
N TYR A 42 4.16 -8.03 18.93
CA TYR A 42 2.70 -8.29 18.85
C TYR A 42 2.06 -7.75 17.57
N ASN A 43 2.84 -7.13 16.69
CA ASN A 43 2.39 -6.48 15.46
C ASN A 43 3.30 -6.83 14.27
N LYS A 44 3.71 -8.10 14.17
CA LYS A 44 4.66 -8.59 13.14
C LYS A 44 4.15 -8.43 11.70
N ASP A 45 2.85 -8.32 11.52
CA ASP A 45 2.18 -8.05 10.26
C ASP A 45 2.19 -6.56 9.87
N LYS A 46 2.66 -5.68 10.76
CA LYS A 46 2.72 -4.23 10.55
C LYS A 46 4.12 -3.77 10.19
N VAL A 47 4.18 -2.74 9.35
CA VAL A 47 5.43 -2.08 8.97
C VAL A 47 5.71 -0.96 9.97
N PHE A 48 6.93 -0.94 10.49
CA PHE A 48 7.47 0.13 11.33
C PHE A 48 8.56 0.87 10.54
N ASN A 49 8.59 2.20 10.60
CA ASN A 49 9.69 2.99 10.06
C ASN A 49 10.55 3.48 11.24
N GLY A 50 11.56 2.69 11.63
CA GLY A 50 12.24 2.88 12.91
C GLY A 50 11.25 2.76 14.08
N ASP A 51 11.25 3.75 14.99
CA ASP A 51 10.33 3.83 16.14
C ASP A 51 8.98 4.49 15.82
N VAL A 52 8.69 4.79 14.55
CA VAL A 52 7.48 5.52 14.15
C VAL A 52 6.37 4.57 13.72
N MET A 53 5.21 4.73 14.36
CA MET A 53 3.98 4.02 14.04
C MET A 53 3.25 4.76 12.92
N LEU A 54 2.69 4.02 11.97
CA LEU A 54 1.91 4.59 10.88
C LEU A 54 0.57 5.09 11.43
N ALA A 55 0.27 6.35 11.16
CA ALA A 55 -1.03 6.93 11.48
C ALA A 55 -2.15 6.18 10.76
N LEU A 56 -3.36 6.25 11.33
CA LEU A 56 -4.58 5.57 10.90
C LEU A 56 -4.57 4.04 11.06
N TYR A 57 -3.51 3.45 11.62
CA TYR A 57 -3.47 2.02 11.95
C TYR A 57 -3.81 1.76 13.42
N ARG A 58 -4.28 0.53 13.68
CA ARG A 58 -4.37 -0.03 15.02
C ARG A 58 -3.18 -0.93 15.28
N TYR A 59 -2.65 -0.81 16.49
CA TYR A 59 -1.57 -1.64 16.99
C TYR A 59 -1.99 -2.30 18.29
N ASN A 60 -1.68 -3.59 18.41
CA ASN A 60 -1.91 -4.36 19.61
C ASN A 60 -0.84 -4.01 20.65
N ILE A 61 -1.25 -3.34 21.72
CA ILE A 61 -0.38 -2.97 22.83
C ILE A 61 -0.64 -3.95 23.97
N PRO A 62 0.30 -4.82 24.34
CA PRO A 62 0.08 -5.81 25.39
C PRO A 62 0.15 -5.16 26.77
N PHE A 63 -0.75 -5.58 27.67
CA PHE A 63 -0.80 -5.10 29.04
C PHE A 63 -1.37 -6.17 29.98
N PRO A 64 -1.04 -6.15 31.29
CA PRO A 64 -1.64 -7.08 32.26
C PRO A 64 -3.14 -6.80 32.45
N CYS A 65 -3.92 -7.80 32.86
CA CYS A 65 -5.36 -7.64 33.08
C CYS A 65 -5.74 -8.12 34.48
N ASP A 66 -6.04 -7.18 35.36
CA ASP A 66 -6.24 -7.41 36.79
C ASP A 66 -7.70 -7.20 37.21
N CYS A 67 -8.07 -7.70 38.39
CA CYS A 67 -9.37 -7.41 39.00
C CYS A 67 -9.26 -6.12 39.82
N ILE A 68 -9.84 -5.01 39.34
CA ILE A 68 -9.77 -3.71 40.00
C ILE A 68 -10.95 -3.57 40.97
N GLY A 69 -10.65 -3.45 42.26
CA GLY A 69 -11.67 -3.21 43.31
C GLY A 69 -12.71 -4.33 43.47
N GLY A 70 -12.51 -5.50 42.87
CA GLY A 70 -13.49 -6.60 42.85
C GLY A 70 -14.65 -6.41 41.86
N GLU A 71 -14.68 -5.30 41.12
CA GLU A 71 -15.84 -4.90 40.32
C GLU A 71 -15.72 -5.23 38.84
N PHE A 72 -14.54 -5.02 38.24
CA PHE A 72 -14.32 -5.24 36.81
C PHE A 72 -12.86 -5.58 36.51
N LEU A 73 -12.62 -6.06 35.29
CA LEU A 73 -11.28 -6.39 34.80
C LEU A 73 -10.68 -5.19 34.07
N GLY A 74 -9.45 -4.81 34.43
CA GLY A 74 -8.74 -3.71 33.81
C GLY A 74 -7.29 -3.61 34.29
N HIS A 75 -6.60 -2.59 33.84
CA HIS A 75 -5.32 -2.17 34.37
C HIS A 75 -5.28 -0.66 34.55
N VAL A 76 -4.55 -0.20 35.57
CA VAL A 76 -4.38 1.23 35.85
C VAL A 76 -2.97 1.63 35.47
N PHE A 77 -2.84 2.41 34.41
CA PHE A 77 -1.57 3.00 33.98
C PHE A 77 -1.32 4.32 34.72
N GLU A 78 -0.07 4.58 35.10
CA GLU A 78 0.31 5.87 35.66
C GLU A 78 0.80 6.81 34.54
N TYR A 79 -0.01 7.78 34.16
CA TYR A 79 0.33 8.79 33.16
C TYR A 79 0.87 10.06 33.83
N SER A 80 1.96 10.62 33.32
CA SER A 80 2.49 11.90 33.79
C SER A 80 1.99 13.03 32.89
N ALA A 81 1.11 13.89 33.43
CA ALA A 81 0.45 14.94 32.66
C ALA A 81 1.44 16.00 32.14
N VAL A 82 1.25 16.45 30.90
CA VAL A 82 2.01 17.54 30.29
C VAL A 82 1.19 18.83 30.23
N ALA A 83 1.84 19.95 29.94
CA ALA A 83 1.16 21.24 29.82
C ALA A 83 0.00 21.19 28.80
N GLY A 84 -1.18 21.62 29.25
CA GLY A 84 -2.40 21.66 28.44
C GLY A 84 -3.19 20.35 28.40
N ASP A 85 -2.77 19.29 29.09
CA ASP A 85 -3.57 18.07 29.17
C ASP A 85 -4.87 18.30 29.97
N THR A 86 -5.95 17.71 29.45
CA THR A 86 -7.26 17.59 30.08
C THR A 86 -7.66 16.12 30.10
N TYR A 87 -8.66 15.73 30.90
CA TYR A 87 -9.16 14.35 30.87
C TYR A 87 -9.68 13.96 29.49
N ASP A 88 -10.28 14.90 28.75
CA ASP A 88 -10.75 14.65 27.39
C ASP A 88 -9.58 14.36 26.44
N LEU A 89 -8.51 15.15 26.50
CA LEU A 89 -7.32 14.94 25.69
C LEU A 89 -6.58 13.65 26.06
N ILE A 90 -6.48 13.33 27.36
CA ILE A 90 -5.87 12.08 27.82
C ILE A 90 -6.67 10.89 27.29
N ALA A 91 -7.99 10.88 27.49
CA ALA A 91 -8.84 9.77 27.04
C ALA A 91 -8.83 9.61 25.51
N LYS A 92 -9.09 10.71 24.77
CA LYS A 92 -9.31 10.65 23.33
C LYS A 92 -8.05 10.69 22.48
N LYS A 93 -7.02 11.41 22.93
CA LYS A 93 -5.81 11.65 22.14
C LYS A 93 -4.63 10.83 22.64
N ARG A 94 -4.38 10.77 23.95
CA ARG A 94 -3.23 10.00 24.50
C ARG A 94 -3.51 8.50 24.51
N PHE A 95 -4.68 8.09 25.01
CA PHE A 95 -5.08 6.69 25.12
C PHE A 95 -6.04 6.25 24.00
N SER A 96 -6.27 7.09 22.99
CA SER A 96 -7.02 6.71 21.78
C SER A 96 -8.36 6.01 22.06
N ASN A 97 -9.15 6.59 22.97
CA ASN A 97 -10.45 6.07 23.43
C ASN A 97 -10.40 4.72 24.16
N LEU A 98 -9.24 4.24 24.61
CA LEU A 98 -9.12 3.04 25.47
C LEU A 98 -9.65 3.27 26.90
N THR A 99 -9.92 4.52 27.26
CA THR A 99 -10.54 4.92 28.53
C THR A 99 -11.59 6.01 28.28
N THR A 100 -12.33 6.37 29.32
CA THR A 100 -13.35 7.43 29.28
C THR A 100 -13.05 8.53 30.29
N VAL A 101 -13.57 9.73 30.03
CA VAL A 101 -13.48 10.85 30.99
C VAL A 101 -14.13 10.49 32.32
N GLU A 102 -15.19 9.67 32.31
CA GLU A 102 -15.84 9.17 33.52
C GLU A 102 -14.91 8.28 34.34
N ASN A 103 -14.19 7.35 33.71
CA ASN A 103 -13.18 6.54 34.39
C ASN A 103 -12.04 7.41 34.92
N LEU A 104 -11.57 8.40 34.17
CA LEU A 104 -10.54 9.33 34.67
C LEU A 104 -11.03 10.09 35.91
N LYS A 105 -12.26 10.60 35.92
CA LYS A 105 -12.88 11.25 37.10
C LYS A 105 -13.05 10.30 38.27
N ARG A 106 -13.30 9.01 38.01
CA ARG A 106 -13.52 8.00 39.05
C ARG A 106 -12.24 7.68 39.82
N PHE A 107 -11.10 7.63 39.14
CA PHE A 107 -9.81 7.20 39.72
C PHE A 107 -8.83 8.33 40.01
N ASN A 108 -9.26 9.59 39.83
CA ASN A 108 -8.44 10.77 40.06
C ASN A 108 -9.27 11.90 40.67
N SER A 109 -8.60 12.86 41.30
CA SER A 109 -9.25 14.00 41.98
C SER A 109 -8.83 15.37 41.42
N TYR A 110 -8.31 15.41 40.18
CA TYR A 110 -7.92 16.68 39.52
C TYR A 110 -9.11 17.33 38.81
N ASP A 111 -9.02 18.65 38.55
CA ASP A 111 -9.96 19.32 37.65
C ASP A 111 -9.84 18.70 36.24
N PRO A 112 -10.94 18.20 35.64
CA PRO A 112 -10.93 17.60 34.31
C PRO A 112 -10.36 18.49 33.19
N ASN A 113 -10.40 19.81 33.34
CA ASN A 113 -9.93 20.78 32.35
C ASN A 113 -8.60 21.43 32.74
N HIS A 114 -8.11 21.24 33.96
CA HIS A 114 -6.90 21.87 34.47
C HIS A 114 -6.09 20.88 35.32
N ILE A 115 -5.34 20.02 34.64
CA ILE A 115 -4.45 19.06 35.29
C ILE A 115 -3.09 19.72 35.51
N PRO A 116 -2.53 19.72 36.73
CA PRO A 116 -1.19 20.25 36.97
C PRO A 116 -0.13 19.50 36.14
N VAL A 117 0.85 20.23 35.61
CA VAL A 117 1.98 19.63 34.89
C VAL A 117 2.75 18.68 35.80
N ASN A 118 3.14 17.52 35.28
CA ASN A 118 3.76 16.40 35.99
C ASN A 118 2.88 15.70 37.03
N ALA A 119 1.58 16.02 37.11
CA ALA A 119 0.65 15.26 37.94
C ALA A 119 0.57 13.80 37.46
N LYS A 120 0.54 12.87 38.42
CA LYS A 120 0.32 11.45 38.15
C LYS A 120 -1.16 11.18 38.03
N VAL A 121 -1.60 10.86 36.82
CA VAL A 121 -2.99 10.55 36.46
C VAL A 121 -3.13 9.04 36.28
N ASN A 122 -3.99 8.42 37.07
CA ASN A 122 -4.36 7.02 36.97
C ASN A 122 -5.31 6.83 35.77
N VAL A 123 -4.81 6.18 34.72
CA VAL A 123 -5.56 5.91 33.50
C VAL A 123 -5.98 4.44 33.45
N THR A 124 -7.26 4.19 33.71
CA THR A 124 -7.81 2.83 33.71
C THR A 124 -8.22 2.39 32.31
N VAL A 125 -7.68 1.27 31.85
CA VAL A 125 -8.08 0.61 30.60
C VAL A 125 -8.74 -0.72 30.94
N ASN A 126 -9.99 -0.89 30.51
CA ASN A 126 -10.74 -2.13 30.76
C ASN A 126 -10.21 -3.27 29.90
N CYS A 127 -10.31 -4.49 30.40
CA CYS A 127 -9.93 -5.71 29.67
C CYS A 127 -10.95 -6.82 29.91
N SER A 128 -10.79 -7.91 29.18
CA SER A 128 -11.54 -9.14 29.37
C SER A 128 -10.56 -10.30 29.35
N CYS A 129 -10.81 -11.32 30.15
CA CYS A 129 -10.06 -12.59 30.11
C CYS A 129 -10.85 -13.70 29.42
N GLY A 130 -11.95 -13.33 28.76
CA GLY A 130 -12.89 -14.26 28.17
C GLY A 130 -13.75 -14.98 29.18
N ASN A 131 -14.51 -15.92 28.65
CA ASN A 131 -15.41 -16.76 29.40
C ASN A 131 -15.30 -18.17 28.82
N SER A 132 -14.79 -19.10 29.62
CA SER A 132 -14.61 -20.50 29.23
C SER A 132 -15.93 -21.23 28.96
N LEU A 133 -17.06 -20.67 29.41
CA LEU A 133 -18.42 -21.14 29.07
C LEU A 133 -18.81 -20.77 27.64
N ILE A 134 -18.19 -19.72 27.06
CA ILE A 134 -18.45 -19.28 25.69
C ILE A 134 -17.53 -20.00 24.71
N SER A 135 -16.22 -20.07 25.00
CA SER A 135 -15.26 -20.84 24.21
C SER A 135 -13.94 -21.07 24.95
N LYS A 136 -13.31 -22.22 24.70
CA LYS A 136 -11.98 -22.58 25.21
C LYS A 136 -10.84 -22.25 24.24
N ASP A 137 -11.16 -21.82 23.02
CA ASP A 137 -10.19 -21.64 21.92
C ASP A 137 -9.44 -20.29 21.98
N TYR A 138 -9.90 -19.37 22.82
CA TYR A 138 -9.42 -17.98 22.85
C TYR A 138 -8.70 -17.70 24.16
N GLY A 139 -7.40 -17.44 24.07
CA GLY A 139 -6.53 -17.19 25.23
C GLY A 139 -6.11 -15.73 25.42
N LEU A 140 -6.47 -14.85 24.48
CA LEU A 140 -6.15 -13.42 24.50
C LEU A 140 -7.36 -12.64 24.03
N PHE A 141 -7.58 -11.47 24.62
CA PHE A 141 -8.68 -10.58 24.27
C PHE A 141 -8.16 -9.19 23.98
N ILE A 142 -8.73 -8.60 22.94
CA ILE A 142 -8.39 -7.27 22.48
C ILE A 142 -9.47 -6.30 22.99
N THR A 143 -9.07 -5.35 23.83
CA THR A 143 -9.85 -4.16 24.16
C THR A 143 -9.87 -3.25 22.95
N TYR A 144 -11.04 -3.11 22.33
CA TYR A 144 -11.22 -2.43 21.05
C TYR A 144 -12.21 -1.27 21.21
N PRO A 145 -11.72 -0.01 21.22
CA PRO A 145 -12.60 1.15 21.14
C PRO A 145 -13.31 1.20 19.78
N LEU A 146 -14.64 1.22 19.77
CA LEU A 146 -15.45 1.45 18.59
C LEU A 146 -15.22 2.86 18.04
N ARG A 147 -15.38 3.01 16.73
CA ARG A 147 -15.28 4.28 16.00
C ARG A 147 -16.50 4.44 15.10
N PRO A 148 -16.80 5.69 14.65
CA PRO A 148 -17.88 5.93 13.71
C PRO A 148 -17.80 5.00 12.49
N GLY A 149 -18.92 4.37 12.15
CA GLY A 149 -19.01 3.40 11.05
C GLY A 149 -18.74 1.94 11.43
N ASN A 150 -18.25 1.64 12.64
CA ASN A 150 -18.22 0.26 13.12
C ASN A 150 -19.64 -0.29 13.32
N ASN A 151 -19.80 -1.58 13.06
CA ASN A 151 -21.00 -2.35 13.36
C ASN A 151 -20.61 -3.82 13.57
N LEU A 152 -21.53 -4.60 14.15
CA LEU A 152 -21.25 -5.99 14.53
C LEU A 152 -20.79 -6.83 13.34
N GLN A 153 -21.45 -6.69 12.18
CA GLN A 153 -21.13 -7.47 10.99
C GLN A 153 -19.78 -7.06 10.38
N GLY A 154 -19.49 -5.76 10.34
CA GLY A 154 -18.20 -5.24 9.88
C GLY A 154 -17.04 -5.75 10.73
N LEU A 155 -17.19 -5.71 12.06
CA LEU A 155 -16.15 -6.18 12.97
C LEU A 155 -15.99 -7.71 12.95
N SER A 156 -17.11 -8.44 12.79
CA SER A 156 -17.11 -9.89 12.57
C SER A 156 -16.31 -10.29 11.33
N ASN A 157 -16.53 -9.59 10.21
CA ASN A 157 -15.80 -9.81 8.96
C ASN A 157 -14.31 -9.43 9.08
N GLU A 158 -14.00 -8.28 9.68
CA GLU A 158 -12.62 -7.78 9.87
C GLU A 158 -11.78 -8.76 10.69
N THR A 159 -12.37 -9.29 11.76
CA THR A 159 -11.66 -10.16 12.72
C THR A 159 -11.75 -11.64 12.38
N ASN A 160 -12.56 -12.00 11.38
CA ASN A 160 -12.91 -13.39 11.04
C ASN A 160 -13.47 -14.16 12.25
N ILE A 161 -14.32 -13.50 13.03
CA ILE A 161 -15.00 -14.06 14.22
C ILE A 161 -16.49 -14.02 13.96
N ASP A 162 -17.20 -15.11 14.22
CA ASP A 162 -18.65 -15.17 14.07
C ASP A 162 -19.36 -14.04 14.85
N ALA A 163 -20.31 -13.37 14.21
CA ALA A 163 -21.01 -12.22 14.79
C ALA A 163 -21.76 -12.57 16.08
N LYS A 164 -22.35 -13.78 16.17
CA LYS A 164 -23.04 -14.22 17.40
C LYS A 164 -22.03 -14.46 18.52
N LEU A 165 -20.88 -15.05 18.20
CA LEU A 165 -19.80 -15.23 19.15
C LEU A 165 -19.26 -13.88 19.65
N LEU A 166 -19.04 -12.92 18.75
CA LEU A 166 -18.58 -11.57 19.10
C LEU A 166 -19.60 -10.83 19.99
N GLN A 167 -20.90 -10.94 19.68
CA GLN A 167 -21.97 -10.39 20.51
C GLN A 167 -22.05 -11.09 21.88
N SER A 168 -21.81 -12.40 21.96
CA SER A 168 -21.86 -13.15 23.22
C SER A 168 -20.78 -12.72 24.22
N TYR A 169 -19.62 -12.25 23.74
CA TYR A 169 -18.58 -11.65 24.57
C TYR A 169 -18.85 -10.19 24.95
N ASN A 170 -19.82 -9.54 24.30
CA ASN A 170 -20.18 -8.13 24.50
C ASN A 170 -21.69 -7.99 24.71
N PRO A 171 -22.25 -8.60 25.77
CA PRO A 171 -23.69 -8.61 26.00
C PRO A 171 -24.22 -7.18 26.20
N GLY A 172 -25.29 -6.83 25.49
CA GLY A 172 -25.96 -5.52 25.60
C GLY A 172 -25.21 -4.35 24.95
N VAL A 173 -24.05 -4.57 24.33
CA VAL A 173 -23.32 -3.51 23.61
C VAL A 173 -23.93 -3.28 22.24
N ASN A 174 -24.21 -2.01 21.92
CA ASN A 174 -24.57 -1.59 20.58
C ASN A 174 -23.31 -1.27 19.76
N PHE A 175 -22.96 -2.16 18.84
CA PHE A 175 -21.77 -2.04 17.99
C PHE A 175 -21.83 -0.86 17.00
N SER A 176 -23.01 -0.29 16.76
CA SER A 176 -23.22 0.87 15.88
C SER A 176 -23.15 2.21 16.60
N GLN A 177 -22.95 2.21 17.92
CA GLN A 177 -22.78 3.43 18.68
C GLN A 177 -21.36 3.99 18.47
N GLU A 178 -21.26 5.28 18.17
CA GLU A 178 -20.02 5.93 17.75
C GLU A 178 -18.89 5.90 18.79
N ASN A 179 -19.24 5.70 20.06
CA ASN A 179 -18.32 5.68 21.20
C ASN A 179 -18.67 4.52 22.14
N GLY A 180 -17.76 3.55 22.27
CA GLY A 180 -17.88 2.39 23.15
C GLY A 180 -16.63 1.51 23.10
N ILE A 181 -16.47 0.57 24.02
CA ILE A 181 -15.39 -0.43 24.01
C ILE A 181 -16.02 -1.81 23.86
N VAL A 182 -15.46 -2.63 22.97
CA VAL A 182 -15.79 -4.04 22.82
C VAL A 182 -14.57 -4.91 23.04
N PHE A 183 -14.79 -6.14 23.47
CA PHE A 183 -13.76 -7.14 23.69
C PHE A 183 -13.80 -8.18 22.58
N ILE A 184 -12.70 -8.30 21.85
CA ILE A 184 -12.60 -9.19 20.68
C ILE A 184 -11.72 -10.38 21.06
N PRO A 185 -12.21 -11.64 20.92
CA PRO A 185 -11.42 -12.82 21.24
C PRO A 185 -10.36 -13.08 20.16
N GLY A 186 -9.07 -13.06 20.52
CA GLY A 186 -7.95 -13.29 19.61
C GLY A 186 -7.59 -14.78 19.46
N ARG A 187 -7.76 -15.36 18.27
CA ARG A 187 -7.25 -16.71 17.93
C ARG A 187 -5.76 -16.62 17.58
N GLY A 188 -4.92 -17.49 18.15
CA GLY A 188 -3.56 -17.73 17.64
C GLY A 188 -2.42 -16.82 18.13
N LEU A 189 -2.68 -15.69 18.81
CA LEU A 189 -1.58 -14.87 19.39
C LEU A 189 -0.92 -15.52 20.63
N ALA A 190 -1.60 -16.47 21.29
CA ALA A 190 -1.17 -17.06 22.57
C ALA A 190 -0.12 -18.18 22.45
N ARG A 191 0.23 -18.66 21.25
CA ARG A 191 1.25 -19.73 21.08
C ARG A 191 2.67 -19.19 20.87
N GLY A 192 3.02 -18.11 21.58
CA GLY A 192 4.30 -17.43 21.44
C GLY A 192 5.41 -17.81 22.41
N VAL A 193 5.16 -18.63 23.45
CA VAL A 193 6.15 -18.77 24.57
C VAL A 193 6.45 -20.23 24.99
N ALA A 194 5.99 -21.27 24.27
CA ALA A 194 6.31 -22.65 24.68
C ALA A 194 6.57 -23.63 23.51
N VAL A 195 7.53 -23.34 22.63
CA VAL A 195 8.23 -24.37 21.85
C VAL A 195 9.73 -24.03 21.75
N GLY A 196 10.40 -23.97 22.89
CA GLY A 196 11.84 -24.17 22.94
C GLY A 196 12.08 -25.67 22.97
N ILE A 197 12.49 -26.25 21.83
CA ILE A 197 13.47 -27.37 21.73
C ILE A 197 13.72 -27.82 20.26
N SER A 198 12.85 -27.58 19.28
CA SER A 198 13.06 -28.24 17.96
C SER A 198 13.87 -27.47 16.90
N ILE A 199 14.16 -26.17 17.07
CA ILE A 199 14.84 -25.38 16.03
C ILE A 199 16.36 -25.67 15.96
N ALA A 200 17.00 -26.06 17.06
CA ALA A 200 18.43 -26.39 17.07
C ALA A 200 18.75 -27.65 16.24
N ALA A 201 17.84 -28.64 16.21
CA ALA A 201 18.03 -29.86 15.43
C ALA A 201 17.84 -29.61 13.92
N THR A 202 16.87 -28.78 13.53
CA THR A 202 16.60 -28.46 12.12
C THR A 202 17.66 -27.52 11.54
N CYS A 203 18.13 -26.54 12.30
CA CYS A 203 19.26 -25.68 11.91
C CYS A 203 20.57 -26.47 11.85
N GLY A 204 20.79 -27.43 12.77
CA GLY A 204 21.96 -28.32 12.72
C GLY A 204 21.98 -29.23 11.49
N LEU A 205 20.82 -29.78 11.11
CA LEU A 205 20.71 -30.61 9.90
C LEU A 205 20.90 -29.78 8.62
N ALA A 206 20.35 -28.57 8.56
CA ALA A 206 20.52 -27.66 7.43
C ALA A 206 21.98 -27.20 7.29
N LEU A 207 22.66 -26.88 8.40
CA LEU A 207 24.08 -26.53 8.39
C LEU A 207 24.97 -27.72 8.00
N LEU A 208 24.63 -28.95 8.41
CA LEU A 208 25.32 -30.16 7.97
C LEU A 208 25.17 -30.40 6.46
N VAL A 209 23.96 -30.22 5.91
CA VAL A 209 23.70 -30.33 4.47
C VAL A 209 24.45 -29.25 3.70
N ILE A 210 24.47 -28.00 4.19
CA ILE A 210 25.23 -26.90 3.59
C ILE A 210 26.73 -27.17 3.66
N CYS A 211 27.26 -27.68 4.77
CA CYS A 211 28.68 -28.05 4.88
C CYS A 211 29.08 -29.23 3.99
N ILE A 212 28.19 -30.22 3.81
CA ILE A 212 28.42 -31.34 2.88
C ILE A 212 28.37 -30.84 1.43
N TYR A 213 27.43 -29.94 1.12
CA TYR A 213 27.29 -29.32 -0.20
C TYR A 213 28.51 -28.45 -0.54
N ASP A 214 29.00 -27.64 0.39
CA ASP A 214 30.21 -26.83 0.22
C ASP A 214 31.47 -27.68 0.08
N ARG A 215 31.59 -28.79 0.84
CA ARG A 215 32.73 -29.73 0.69
C ARG A 215 32.69 -30.45 -0.66
N TYR A 216 31.50 -30.80 -1.15
CA TYR A 216 31.32 -31.41 -2.47
C TYR A 216 31.69 -30.44 -3.60
N PHE A 217 31.29 -29.16 -3.50
CA PHE A 217 31.62 -28.15 -4.50
C PHE A 217 33.08 -27.68 -4.45
N LYS A 218 33.69 -27.55 -3.25
CA LYS A 218 35.12 -27.24 -3.12
C LYS A 218 36.02 -28.35 -3.67
N LYS A 219 35.60 -29.62 -3.57
CA LYS A 219 36.31 -30.76 -4.19
C LYS A 219 36.25 -30.71 -5.72
N LYS A 220 35.19 -30.15 -6.31
CA LYS A 220 34.99 -30.02 -7.76
C LYS A 220 35.69 -28.79 -8.36
N GLN A 221 35.93 -27.73 -7.58
CA GLN A 221 36.75 -26.59 -8.00
C GLN A 221 38.26 -26.88 -7.96
N GLY A 222 38.72 -27.76 -7.06
CA GLY A 222 40.14 -28.15 -6.97
C GLY A 222 40.70 -28.88 -8.19
N GLU A 223 39.86 -29.41 -9.09
CA GLU A 223 40.29 -30.02 -10.35
C GLU A 223 40.35 -29.03 -11.52
N LYS A 224 39.69 -27.87 -11.44
CA LYS A 224 39.72 -26.85 -12.50
C LYS A 224 40.82 -25.80 -12.33
N THR A 225 41.37 -25.62 -11.12
CA THR A 225 42.38 -24.59 -10.83
C THR A 225 43.83 -25.03 -11.16
N LYS A 226 44.07 -26.28 -11.57
CA LYS A 226 45.40 -26.74 -12.01
C LYS A 226 45.79 -26.36 -13.44
N LEU A 227 44.91 -25.72 -14.22
CA LEU A 227 45.13 -25.47 -15.65
C LEU A 227 45.26 -23.99 -16.06
N SER A 228 45.43 -23.06 -15.11
CA SER A 228 45.56 -21.62 -15.46
C SER A 228 46.61 -20.86 -14.63
N ILE A 229 47.49 -21.57 -13.91
CA ILE A 229 48.68 -20.96 -13.30
C ILE A 229 49.83 -21.09 -14.30
N GLU A 230 49.76 -20.34 -15.38
CA GLU A 230 50.89 -20.00 -16.24
C GLU A 230 50.46 -18.77 -17.03
N ASN A 231 50.61 -17.59 -16.42
CA ASN A 231 51.05 -16.36 -17.07
C ASN A 231 50.97 -15.19 -16.08
N SER A 232 52.18 -14.67 -15.74
CA SER A 232 52.52 -13.27 -15.39
C SER A 232 51.76 -12.62 -14.21
N ILE A 233 52.31 -12.44 -13.00
CA ILE A 233 53.55 -11.75 -12.53
C ILE A 233 53.64 -10.26 -12.89
N GLY A 234 53.65 -9.42 -11.84
CA GLY A 234 54.25 -8.08 -11.75
C GLY A 234 53.23 -6.94 -11.55
N LEU A 235 53.39 -5.93 -10.69
CA LEU A 235 54.43 -5.56 -9.73
C LEU A 235 53.91 -4.35 -8.87
N SER A 236 54.04 -4.46 -7.54
CA SER A 236 54.32 -3.44 -6.49
C SER A 236 53.81 -1.96 -6.49
N THR A 237 53.05 -1.63 -5.44
CA THR A 237 53.27 -0.61 -4.36
C THR A 237 53.59 0.86 -4.67
N GLN A 238 52.88 1.84 -4.06
CA GLN A 238 53.14 2.41 -2.72
C GLN A 238 52.22 3.63 -2.41
N ASP A 239 51.89 3.80 -1.12
CA ASP A 239 51.11 4.88 -0.50
C ASP A 239 51.86 6.23 -0.40
N ALA A 240 51.12 7.34 -0.24
CA ALA A 240 51.19 8.25 0.93
C ALA A 240 50.38 9.56 0.77
N SER A 241 49.41 9.72 1.69
CA SER A 241 48.94 10.91 2.43
C SER A 241 49.17 12.36 1.95
N GLY A 242 48.12 13.17 2.09
CA GLY A 242 48.20 14.61 2.33
C GLY A 242 46.84 15.21 2.71
N GLY A 243 46.71 15.70 3.95
CA GLY A 243 45.48 16.30 4.51
C GLY A 243 45.37 17.82 4.30
N GLY A 244 44.20 18.36 4.65
CA GLY A 244 43.93 19.80 4.73
C GLY A 244 42.49 20.07 5.18
N GLU A 245 42.34 20.51 6.44
CA GLU A 245 41.13 21.01 7.08
C GLU A 245 40.80 22.45 6.63
N TYR A 246 39.52 22.84 6.69
CA TYR A 246 39.10 24.22 7.03
C TYR A 246 37.72 24.21 7.71
N GLU A 247 37.68 24.63 8.97
CA GLU A 247 36.48 25.10 9.68
C GLU A 247 36.28 26.61 9.46
N THR A 248 35.03 27.09 9.44
CA THR A 248 34.69 28.42 9.96
C THR A 248 33.25 28.45 10.46
N SER A 249 33.06 28.99 11.67
CA SER A 249 31.80 29.21 12.38
C SER A 249 31.36 30.69 12.29
N GLY A 250 30.04 30.99 12.32
CA GLY A 250 29.50 32.21 12.99
C GLY A 250 28.48 33.13 12.27
N SER A 251 27.18 32.90 12.56
CA SER A 251 26.05 33.83 12.86
C SER A 251 25.64 35.08 12.02
N SER A 252 24.44 34.96 11.40
CA SER A 252 23.16 35.65 11.74
C SER A 252 22.50 36.69 10.78
N VAL A 253 21.23 36.37 10.46
CA VAL A 253 20.02 37.18 10.19
C VAL A 253 19.60 37.58 8.74
N HIS A 254 18.38 37.09 8.40
CA HIS A 254 17.31 37.49 7.47
C HIS A 254 17.24 37.01 5.98
N ALA A 255 16.25 36.10 5.78
CA ALA A 255 15.26 35.96 4.71
C ALA A 255 15.69 35.66 3.25
N SER A 256 15.51 34.38 2.82
CA SER A 256 14.83 33.91 1.57
C SER A 256 15.32 32.51 1.10
N GLY A 257 14.40 31.62 0.65
CA GLY A 257 14.66 30.36 -0.11
C GLY A 257 14.57 29.05 0.69
N LEU A 258 13.54 28.18 0.53
CA LEU A 258 13.46 26.97 -0.36
C LEU A 258 14.69 26.03 -0.25
N THR A 259 14.64 24.72 -0.01
CA THR A 259 13.79 23.62 -0.55
C THR A 259 14.11 22.30 0.18
N GLY A 260 13.16 21.35 0.25
CA GLY A 260 13.46 19.94 0.56
C GLY A 260 12.25 19.08 0.95
N ILE A 261 11.44 18.64 -0.04
CA ILE A 261 10.31 17.71 0.05
C ILE A 261 9.04 18.29 0.71
N MET A 262 8.40 19.25 0.03
CA MET A 262 7.00 19.59 0.25
C MET A 262 6.10 18.64 -0.54
N VAL A 263 5.22 17.91 0.16
CA VAL A 263 3.93 17.50 -0.40
C VAL A 263 3.27 18.79 -0.89
N ALA A 264 3.09 18.95 -2.20
CA ALA A 264 2.37 20.10 -2.74
C ALA A 264 1.02 20.20 -2.02
N LYS A 265 0.72 21.36 -1.42
CA LYS A 265 -0.50 21.70 -0.67
C LYS A 265 -1.74 21.08 -1.32
N SER A 266 -2.13 19.89 -0.88
CA SER A 266 -3.44 19.33 -1.17
C SER A 266 -4.42 20.04 -0.24
N LEU A 267 -5.47 20.66 -0.80
CA LEU A 267 -6.46 21.39 -0.01
C LEU A 267 -7.33 20.40 0.76
N GLU A 268 -7.59 20.68 2.03
CA GLU A 268 -8.60 19.94 2.78
C GLU A 268 -9.98 20.56 2.48
N PHE A 269 -10.92 19.71 2.07
CA PHE A 269 -12.30 20.07 1.78
C PHE A 269 -13.24 19.52 2.86
N SER A 270 -14.34 20.21 3.12
CA SER A 270 -15.39 19.69 4.00
C SER A 270 -16.31 18.73 3.25
N TYR A 271 -16.95 17.80 3.98
CA TYR A 271 -17.94 16.91 3.39
C TYR A 271 -19.09 17.68 2.75
N GLU A 272 -19.57 18.76 3.40
CA GLU A 272 -20.67 19.58 2.90
C GLU A 272 -20.34 20.21 1.55
N GLU A 273 -19.10 20.68 1.36
CA GLU A 273 -18.65 21.26 0.10
C GLU A 273 -18.67 20.21 -1.03
N LEU A 274 -18.13 19.01 -0.76
CA LEU A 274 -18.11 17.92 -1.74
C LEU A 274 -19.51 17.37 -2.04
N ALA A 275 -20.36 17.24 -1.01
CA ALA A 275 -21.74 16.80 -1.15
C ALA A 275 -22.54 17.79 -1.99
N LYS A 276 -22.40 19.10 -1.74
CA LYS A 276 -23.04 20.14 -2.55
C LYS A 276 -22.57 20.09 -4.00
N ALA A 277 -21.27 20.00 -4.25
CA ALA A 277 -20.70 19.99 -5.60
C ALA A 277 -21.07 18.73 -6.41
N THR A 278 -21.40 17.62 -5.74
CA THR A 278 -21.80 16.35 -6.37
C THR A 278 -23.31 16.12 -6.38
N ASN A 279 -24.12 17.08 -5.94
CA ASN A 279 -25.56 16.89 -5.69
C ASN A 279 -25.83 15.67 -4.79
N ASN A 280 -25.23 15.66 -3.60
CA ASN A 280 -25.23 14.57 -2.62
C ASN A 280 -24.78 13.22 -3.20
N PHE A 281 -23.71 13.24 -4.00
CA PHE A 281 -23.17 12.05 -4.67
C PHE A 281 -24.24 11.31 -5.50
N SER A 282 -25.06 12.08 -6.24
CA SER A 282 -26.09 11.53 -7.13
C SER A 282 -25.49 10.53 -8.13
N LEU A 283 -26.26 9.49 -8.46
CA LEU A 283 -25.90 8.55 -9.51
C LEU A 283 -25.76 9.21 -10.88
N ASP A 284 -26.46 10.34 -11.12
CA ASP A 284 -26.34 11.11 -12.36
C ASP A 284 -24.93 11.70 -12.55
N ASN A 285 -24.23 11.97 -11.45
CA ASN A 285 -22.87 12.49 -11.46
C ASN A 285 -21.82 11.38 -11.37
N LYS A 286 -22.22 10.10 -11.28
CA LYS A 286 -21.28 8.99 -11.17
C LYS A 286 -20.60 8.74 -12.51
N ILE A 287 -19.30 8.96 -12.57
CA ILE A 287 -18.48 8.77 -13.78
C ILE A 287 -17.66 7.48 -13.78
N GLY A 288 -17.52 6.83 -12.61
CA GLY A 288 -16.78 5.58 -12.51
C GLY A 288 -17.04 4.83 -11.22
N GLN A 289 -16.69 3.55 -11.24
CA GLN A 289 -16.64 2.68 -10.06
C GLN A 289 -15.37 1.83 -10.17
N GLY A 290 -14.49 1.97 -9.19
CA GLY A 290 -13.29 1.13 -9.04
C GLY A 290 -13.44 0.16 -7.87
N GLY A 291 -12.39 -0.63 -7.64
CA GLY A 291 -12.33 -1.57 -6.51
C GLY A 291 -12.29 -0.89 -5.14
N PHE A 292 -11.87 0.37 -5.07
CA PHE A 292 -11.71 1.12 -3.83
C PHE A 292 -12.77 2.21 -3.61
N GLY A 293 -13.73 2.36 -4.52
CA GLY A 293 -14.73 3.43 -4.38
C GLY A 293 -15.40 3.85 -5.68
N ALA A 294 -16.32 4.79 -5.56
CA ALA A 294 -17.05 5.40 -6.66
C ALA A 294 -16.44 6.77 -7.00
N VAL A 295 -16.40 7.13 -8.28
CA VAL A 295 -15.91 8.43 -8.75
C VAL A 295 -17.07 9.23 -9.30
N TYR A 296 -17.17 10.48 -8.87
CA TYR A 296 -18.22 11.42 -9.23
C TYR A 296 -17.64 12.65 -9.93
N TYR A 297 -18.32 13.13 -10.96
CA TYR A 297 -18.09 14.45 -11.52
C TYR A 297 -18.63 15.51 -10.55
N ALA A 298 -17.91 16.62 -10.44
CA ALA A 298 -18.34 17.77 -9.67
C ALA A 298 -17.75 19.06 -10.23
N GLU A 299 -18.49 20.16 -10.10
CA GLU A 299 -17.95 21.50 -10.31
C GLU A 299 -17.66 22.12 -8.93
N LEU A 300 -16.39 22.10 -8.54
CA LEU A 300 -15.94 22.50 -7.22
C LEU A 300 -15.20 23.83 -7.34
N ARG A 301 -15.75 24.89 -6.72
CA ARG A 301 -15.21 26.26 -6.79
C ARG A 301 -15.01 26.78 -8.23
N GLY A 302 -15.89 26.38 -9.15
CA GLY A 302 -15.83 26.77 -10.57
C GLY A 302 -14.87 25.93 -11.43
N GLU A 303 -14.23 24.92 -10.85
CA GLU A 303 -13.34 23.99 -11.57
C GLU A 303 -14.01 22.62 -11.74
N LYS A 304 -13.82 22.01 -12.91
CA LYS A 304 -14.27 20.64 -13.15
C LYS A 304 -13.37 19.66 -12.40
N THR A 305 -13.95 18.87 -11.52
CA THR A 305 -13.24 17.93 -10.66
C THR A 305 -13.83 16.52 -10.72
N ALA A 306 -13.00 15.54 -10.38
CA ALA A 306 -13.41 14.18 -10.13
C ALA A 306 -13.22 13.87 -8.64
N ILE A 307 -14.31 13.57 -7.95
CA ILE A 307 -14.33 13.24 -6.53
C ILE A 307 -14.46 11.74 -6.38
N LYS A 308 -13.39 11.08 -5.94
CA LYS A 308 -13.36 9.65 -5.62
C LYS A 308 -13.77 9.46 -4.18
N LYS A 309 -15.00 8.98 -3.96
CA LYS A 309 -15.50 8.53 -2.66
C LYS A 309 -15.00 7.11 -2.41
N MET A 310 -14.04 6.98 -1.51
CA MET A 310 -13.40 5.72 -1.18
C MET A 310 -14.25 4.89 -0.21
N ASP A 311 -14.10 3.57 -0.28
CA ASP A 311 -14.54 2.68 0.80
C ASP A 311 -13.72 2.98 2.06
N VAL A 312 -14.37 3.00 3.22
CA VAL A 312 -13.73 3.22 4.52
C VAL A 312 -12.64 2.17 4.79
N GLN A 313 -12.78 0.98 4.20
CA GLN A 313 -11.79 -0.10 4.29
C GLN A 313 -10.54 0.12 3.41
N ALA A 314 -10.57 1.07 2.48
CA ALA A 314 -9.49 1.37 1.54
C ALA A 314 -8.53 2.47 2.05
N SER A 315 -8.29 2.52 3.37
CA SER A 315 -7.48 3.57 4.01
C SER A 315 -6.01 3.52 3.60
N SER A 316 -5.46 2.33 3.32
CA SER A 316 -4.09 2.17 2.81
C SER A 316 -3.93 2.76 1.41
N GLU A 317 -4.91 2.51 0.54
CA GLU A 317 -4.94 2.96 -0.84
C GLU A 317 -5.16 4.48 -0.89
N PHE A 318 -6.02 5.01 -0.02
CA PHE A 318 -6.18 6.45 0.18
C PHE A 318 -4.86 7.15 0.56
N LEU A 319 -4.11 6.59 1.53
CA LEU A 319 -2.82 7.13 1.94
C LEU A 319 -1.75 7.03 0.85
N ALA A 320 -1.80 5.98 0.01
CA ALA A 320 -0.89 5.85 -1.13
C ALA A 320 -1.17 6.95 -2.17
N GLU A 321 -2.46 7.19 -2.49
CA GLU A 321 -2.89 8.23 -3.42
C GLU A 321 -2.62 9.64 -2.89
N LEU A 322 -2.69 9.87 -1.57
CA LEU A 322 -2.39 11.17 -0.96
C LEU A 322 -0.96 11.66 -1.18
N LYS A 323 -0.03 10.75 -1.50
CA LYS A 323 1.38 11.09 -1.75
C LYS A 323 1.62 11.50 -3.20
N VAL A 324 0.62 11.34 -4.07
CA VAL A 324 0.64 11.74 -5.47
C VAL A 324 0.01 13.13 -5.62
N ARG A 325 0.31 13.82 -6.72
CA ARG A 325 -0.26 15.14 -6.99
C ARG A 325 -1.79 15.07 -7.17
N LEU A 326 -2.53 15.73 -6.28
CA LEU A 326 -4.00 15.82 -6.27
C LEU A 326 -4.44 17.25 -5.89
N ILE A 327 -5.71 17.60 -6.17
CA ILE A 327 -6.26 18.94 -5.86
C ILE A 327 -6.51 19.07 -4.35
N GLY A 328 -7.13 18.05 -3.77
CA GLY A 328 -7.37 18.00 -2.33
C GLY A 328 -8.04 16.72 -1.86
N TYR A 329 -8.40 16.67 -0.58
CA TYR A 329 -8.97 15.50 0.06
C TYR A 329 -10.00 15.89 1.12
N CYS A 330 -10.82 14.94 1.55
CA CYS A 330 -11.70 15.07 2.71
C CYS A 330 -11.71 13.76 3.50
N VAL A 331 -11.72 13.85 4.83
CA VAL A 331 -11.75 12.71 5.75
C VAL A 331 -12.96 12.74 6.70
N GLU A 332 -13.95 13.58 6.41
CA GLU A 332 -15.17 13.73 7.21
C GLU A 332 -16.20 12.67 6.82
N GLY A 333 -16.48 11.73 7.73
CA GLY A 333 -17.47 10.65 7.57
C GLY A 333 -17.08 9.53 6.60
N SER A 334 -16.36 9.86 5.53
CA SER A 334 -15.78 8.94 4.55
C SER A 334 -14.46 9.51 4.02
N LEU A 335 -13.70 8.71 3.30
CA LEU A 335 -12.46 9.16 2.65
C LEU A 335 -12.77 9.62 1.23
N PHE A 336 -12.30 10.82 0.86
CA PHE A 336 -12.49 11.40 -0.47
C PHE A 336 -11.19 11.96 -1.03
N LEU A 337 -10.94 11.70 -2.31
CA LEU A 337 -9.84 12.28 -3.07
C LEU A 337 -10.41 13.14 -4.20
N VAL A 338 -9.85 14.33 -4.37
CA VAL A 338 -10.27 15.32 -5.37
C VAL A 338 -9.18 15.48 -6.41
N TYR A 339 -9.54 15.19 -7.66
CA TYR A 339 -8.67 15.29 -8.84
C TYR A 339 -9.21 16.29 -9.83
N GLU A 340 -8.36 16.73 -10.76
CA GLU A 340 -8.84 17.35 -11.99
C GLU A 340 -9.76 16.37 -12.74
N TYR A 341 -10.84 16.87 -13.30
CA TYR A 341 -11.65 16.06 -14.21
C TYR A 341 -10.94 15.95 -15.56
N ILE A 342 -10.74 14.73 -16.04
CA ILE A 342 -10.15 14.46 -17.35
C ILE A 342 -11.27 14.17 -18.36
N ASP A 343 -11.46 15.08 -19.32
CA ASP A 343 -12.49 14.98 -20.35
C ASP A 343 -12.21 13.83 -21.31
N ASN A 344 -13.18 12.94 -21.55
CA ASN A 344 -13.21 11.81 -22.52
C ASN A 344 -13.14 10.40 -21.93
N GLY A 345 -12.95 10.24 -20.62
CA GLY A 345 -12.99 8.94 -19.95
C GLY A 345 -11.66 8.20 -20.03
N ASN A 346 -11.68 6.87 -20.19
CA ASN A 346 -10.48 6.03 -20.19
C ASN A 346 -10.24 5.28 -21.50
N LEU A 347 -8.99 4.91 -21.75
CA LEU A 347 -8.55 4.19 -22.95
C LEU A 347 -9.33 2.88 -23.17
N GLY A 348 -9.64 2.16 -22.09
CA GLY A 348 -10.42 0.93 -22.16
C GLY A 348 -11.81 1.11 -22.79
N GLN A 349 -12.45 2.28 -22.65
CA GLN A 349 -13.75 2.57 -23.27
C GLN A 349 -13.65 2.69 -24.80
N TYR A 350 -12.57 3.31 -25.29
CA TYR A 350 -12.28 3.41 -26.73
C TYR A 350 -11.96 2.05 -27.34
N LEU A 351 -11.15 1.25 -26.64
CA LEU A 351 -10.75 -0.07 -27.11
C LEU A 351 -11.91 -1.07 -27.08
N ASN A 352 -12.75 -1.09 -26.04
CA ASN A 352 -13.85 -2.05 -25.95
C ASN A 352 -15.08 -1.75 -26.84
N GLY A 353 -15.05 -0.68 -27.65
CA GLY A 353 -16.11 -0.35 -28.60
C GLY A 353 -17.45 0.05 -27.97
N LYS A 354 -17.44 0.41 -26.69
CA LYS A 354 -18.65 0.84 -25.97
C LYS A 354 -18.84 2.35 -26.11
N GLY A 355 -19.57 2.76 -27.14
CA GLY A 355 -20.08 4.14 -27.27
C GLY A 355 -19.02 5.20 -27.58
N LYS A 356 -17.86 4.80 -28.10
CA LYS A 356 -16.77 5.69 -28.54
C LYS A 356 -16.25 5.23 -29.89
N ASP A 357 -15.97 6.20 -30.76
CA ASP A 357 -15.31 5.93 -32.05
C ASP A 357 -13.89 5.39 -31.84
N PRO A 358 -13.40 4.54 -32.76
CA PRO A 358 -12.04 4.00 -32.66
C PRO A 358 -11.01 5.13 -32.74
N LEU A 359 -10.02 5.09 -31.83
CA LEU A 359 -8.89 6.02 -31.88
C LEU A 359 -8.03 5.72 -33.13
N PRO A 360 -7.66 6.74 -33.93
CA PRO A 360 -6.71 6.59 -35.02
C PRO A 360 -5.38 6.00 -34.55
N TRP A 361 -4.67 5.31 -35.45
CA TRP A 361 -3.40 4.65 -35.13
C TRP A 361 -2.37 5.60 -34.51
N SER A 362 -2.17 6.79 -35.10
CA SER A 362 -1.26 7.81 -34.56
C SER A 362 -1.64 8.26 -33.16
N THR A 363 -2.94 8.45 -32.88
CA THR A 363 -3.45 8.79 -31.55
C THR A 363 -3.19 7.67 -30.54
N ARG A 364 -3.32 6.40 -30.94
CA ARG A 364 -2.99 5.25 -30.07
C ARG A 364 -1.52 5.26 -29.67
N LEU A 365 -0.60 5.52 -30.61
CA LEU A 365 0.83 5.63 -30.31
C LEU A 365 1.14 6.84 -29.42
N GLN A 366 0.44 7.95 -29.66
CA GLN A 366 0.61 9.14 -28.85
C GLN A 366 0.19 8.90 -27.39
N ILE A 367 -0.93 8.20 -27.17
CA ILE A 367 -1.40 7.81 -25.83
C ILE A 367 -0.42 6.82 -25.17
N ALA A 368 0.14 5.89 -25.95
CA ALA A 368 1.19 4.99 -25.45
C ALA A 368 2.41 5.78 -24.97
N LEU A 369 2.87 6.75 -25.77
CA LEU A 369 4.01 7.60 -25.45
C LEU A 369 3.75 8.43 -24.18
N ASP A 370 2.59 9.09 -24.10
CA ASP A 370 2.24 9.89 -22.91
C ASP A 370 2.19 9.05 -21.64
N SER A 371 1.62 7.86 -21.74
CA SER A 371 1.54 6.91 -20.63
C SER A 371 2.93 6.43 -20.22
N ALA A 372 3.81 6.14 -21.20
CA ALA A 372 5.17 5.72 -20.95
C ALA A 372 6.00 6.83 -20.27
N ILE A 373 5.83 8.10 -20.66
CA ILE A 373 6.46 9.26 -20.02
C ILE A 373 5.99 9.38 -18.57
N GLY A 374 4.69 9.22 -18.31
CA GLY A 374 4.14 9.23 -16.95
C GLY A 374 4.73 8.13 -16.07
N LEU A 375 4.87 6.92 -16.60
CA LEU A 375 5.49 5.78 -15.91
C LEU A 375 7.01 5.96 -15.70
N GLU A 376 7.73 6.48 -16.70
CA GLU A 376 9.14 6.85 -16.58
C GLU A 376 9.36 7.87 -15.46
N TYR A 377 8.50 8.89 -15.37
CA TYR A 377 8.58 9.91 -14.33
C TYR A 377 8.49 9.29 -12.93
N ILE A 378 7.50 8.43 -12.69
CA ILE A 378 7.31 7.81 -11.37
C ILE A 378 8.39 6.78 -11.03
N HIS A 379 9.05 6.18 -12.02
CA HIS A 379 10.12 5.20 -11.80
C HIS A 379 11.51 5.84 -11.61
N GLU A 380 11.82 6.89 -12.35
CA GLU A 380 13.18 7.43 -12.46
C GLU A 380 13.34 8.84 -11.86
N HIS A 381 12.25 9.60 -11.71
CA HIS A 381 12.30 11.03 -11.36
C HIS A 381 11.58 11.37 -10.05
N THR A 382 11.24 10.37 -9.25
CA THR A 382 10.63 10.54 -7.92
C THR A 382 11.52 9.94 -6.84
N VAL A 383 11.54 10.58 -5.67
CA VAL A 383 12.27 10.10 -4.49
C VAL A 383 11.34 10.22 -3.27
N PRO A 384 10.94 9.11 -2.62
CA PRO A 384 11.17 7.71 -3.01
C PRO A 384 10.51 7.33 -4.34
N LEU A 385 10.97 6.26 -4.98
CA LEU A 385 10.45 5.83 -6.29
C LEU A 385 9.04 5.23 -6.14
N TYR A 386 8.17 5.47 -7.12
CA TYR A 386 6.77 5.02 -7.10
C TYR A 386 6.59 3.87 -8.10
N ILE A 387 5.97 2.77 -7.66
CA ILE A 387 5.56 1.65 -8.53
C ILE A 387 4.04 1.56 -8.51
N HIS A 388 3.41 1.74 -9.66
CA HIS A 388 1.97 1.88 -9.82
C HIS A 388 1.20 0.61 -9.46
N ARG A 389 1.70 -0.56 -9.90
CA ARG A 389 1.16 -1.93 -9.69
C ARG A 389 -0.23 -2.23 -10.27
N ASP A 390 -0.93 -1.25 -10.81
CA ASP A 390 -2.22 -1.45 -11.49
C ASP A 390 -2.30 -0.71 -12.84
N VAL A 391 -1.23 -0.77 -13.63
CA VAL A 391 -1.24 -0.23 -15.00
C VAL A 391 -2.17 -1.08 -15.87
N LYS A 392 -3.17 -0.44 -16.48
CA LYS A 392 -4.13 -1.05 -17.40
C LYS A 392 -4.83 0.01 -18.22
N SER A 393 -5.46 -0.36 -19.33
CA SER A 393 -6.20 0.58 -20.19
C SER A 393 -7.33 1.32 -19.47
N ALA A 394 -7.95 0.74 -18.44
CA ALA A 394 -8.95 1.42 -17.61
C ALA A 394 -8.37 2.54 -16.71
N ASN A 395 -7.06 2.50 -16.45
CA ASN A 395 -6.34 3.46 -15.61
C ASN A 395 -5.51 4.46 -16.44
N ILE A 396 -5.71 4.50 -17.76
CA ILE A 396 -5.16 5.52 -18.65
C ILE A 396 -6.34 6.41 -19.08
N LEU A 397 -6.43 7.59 -18.50
CA LEU A 397 -7.44 8.59 -18.84
C LEU A 397 -7.04 9.31 -20.13
N ILE A 398 -8.04 9.66 -20.93
CA ILE A 398 -7.86 10.40 -22.18
C ILE A 398 -8.36 11.81 -21.94
N ASP A 399 -7.56 12.84 -22.20
CA ASP A 399 -7.96 14.23 -22.04
C ASP A 399 -8.68 14.83 -23.27
N LYS A 400 -9.08 16.10 -23.18
CA LYS A 400 -9.77 16.83 -24.26
C LYS A 400 -8.98 16.91 -25.58
N ASN A 401 -7.66 16.77 -25.53
CA ASN A 401 -6.75 16.80 -26.68
C ASN A 401 -6.37 15.38 -27.14
N LEU A 402 -7.08 14.35 -26.67
CA LEU A 402 -6.79 12.93 -26.89
C LEU A 402 -5.38 12.51 -26.44
N ARG A 403 -4.89 13.10 -25.34
CA ARG A 403 -3.63 12.75 -24.69
C ARG A 403 -3.85 11.78 -23.54
N GLY A 404 -2.88 10.90 -23.30
CA GLY A 404 -2.94 9.91 -22.23
C GLY A 404 -2.48 10.49 -20.88
N LYS A 405 -3.19 10.15 -19.80
CA LYS A 405 -2.76 10.40 -18.41
C LYS A 405 -2.94 9.14 -17.57
N VAL A 406 -1.86 8.69 -16.92
CA VAL A 406 -1.91 7.57 -15.97
C VAL A 406 -2.64 8.02 -14.69
N ALA A 407 -3.60 7.22 -14.24
CA ALA A 407 -4.45 7.50 -13.09
C ALA A 407 -4.60 6.27 -12.18
N ASP A 408 -5.28 6.46 -11.04
CA ASP A 408 -5.56 5.43 -10.02
C ASP A 408 -4.31 4.85 -9.35
N PHE A 409 -3.67 5.70 -8.55
CA PHE A 409 -2.49 5.34 -7.77
C PHE A 409 -2.81 4.60 -6.47
N GLY A 410 -4.04 4.08 -6.30
CA GLY A 410 -4.51 3.39 -5.09
C GLY A 410 -3.63 2.23 -4.66
N LEU A 411 -3.07 1.51 -5.63
CA LEU A 411 -2.18 0.39 -5.38
C LEU A 411 -0.69 0.76 -5.39
N THR A 412 -0.35 2.05 -5.42
CA THR A 412 1.05 2.46 -5.56
C THR A 412 1.89 2.09 -4.35
N LYS A 413 3.13 1.66 -4.59
CA LYS A 413 4.12 1.37 -3.55
C LYS A 413 5.32 2.28 -3.69
N LEU A 414 5.78 2.81 -2.56
CA LEU A 414 7.03 3.56 -2.45
C LEU A 414 8.18 2.61 -2.11
N ILE A 415 9.28 2.73 -2.83
CA ILE A 415 10.52 1.99 -2.57
C ILE A 415 11.68 2.98 -2.43
N GLU A 416 12.52 2.78 -1.41
CA GLU A 416 13.74 3.56 -1.22
C GLU A 416 14.81 3.14 -2.24
N VAL A 417 15.50 4.14 -2.80
CA VAL A 417 16.57 3.93 -3.79
C VAL A 417 17.65 3.02 -3.19
N GLY A 418 17.92 1.88 -3.83
CA GLY A 418 18.93 0.91 -3.39
C GLY A 418 18.39 -0.34 -2.67
N THR A 419 17.08 -0.43 -2.40
CA THR A 419 16.45 -1.66 -1.90
C THR A 419 15.98 -2.55 -3.06
N SER A 420 16.55 -3.76 -3.18
CA SER A 420 16.11 -4.77 -4.16
C SER A 420 14.93 -5.56 -3.61
N SER A 421 13.86 -5.67 -4.39
CA SER A 421 12.69 -6.56 -4.22
C SER A 421 12.12 -6.68 -2.80
N LEU A 422 10.99 -6.02 -2.55
CA LEU A 422 10.22 -6.20 -1.32
C LEU A 422 9.13 -7.25 -1.56
N GLN A 423 9.00 -8.24 -0.68
CA GLN A 423 7.83 -9.13 -0.66
C GLN A 423 6.64 -8.38 -0.05
N THR A 424 5.48 -8.41 -0.71
CA THR A 424 4.28 -7.75 -0.21
C THR A 424 2.99 -8.48 -0.58
N ARG A 425 1.85 -7.98 -0.08
CA ARG A 425 0.51 -8.42 -0.47
C ARG A 425 0.35 -8.33 -1.99
N LEU A 426 0.02 -9.46 -2.63
CA LEU A 426 -0.32 -9.52 -4.05
C LEU A 426 -1.59 -8.69 -4.31
N VAL A 427 -1.46 -7.66 -5.14
CA VAL A 427 -2.54 -6.74 -5.53
C VAL A 427 -2.37 -6.35 -7.00
N GLY A 428 -3.46 -6.08 -7.71
CA GLY A 428 -3.42 -5.70 -9.13
C GLY A 428 -4.49 -6.41 -9.94
N THR A 429 -4.52 -6.13 -11.24
CA THR A 429 -5.53 -6.69 -12.15
C THR A 429 -5.01 -7.94 -12.86
N PHE A 430 -5.77 -9.04 -12.78
CA PHE A 430 -5.46 -10.29 -13.48
C PHE A 430 -5.36 -10.06 -15.01
N GLY A 431 -4.36 -10.67 -15.64
CA GLY A 431 -4.00 -10.42 -17.04
C GLY A 431 -2.92 -9.36 -17.27
N TYR A 432 -2.69 -8.48 -16.30
CA TYR A 432 -1.62 -7.47 -16.33
C TYR A 432 -0.48 -7.78 -15.35
N MET A 433 -0.69 -8.69 -14.41
CA MET A 433 0.33 -9.07 -13.42
C MET A 433 1.38 -9.98 -14.06
N PRO A 434 2.69 -9.68 -13.90
CA PRO A 434 3.74 -10.55 -14.39
C PRO A 434 3.91 -11.81 -13.52
N PRO A 435 4.48 -12.89 -14.08
CA PRO A 435 4.57 -14.18 -13.40
C PRO A 435 5.38 -14.13 -12.10
N GLU A 436 6.50 -13.41 -12.06
CA GLU A 436 7.33 -13.31 -10.85
C GLU A 436 6.62 -12.62 -9.70
N TYR A 437 5.78 -11.63 -10.00
CA TYR A 437 4.99 -10.95 -8.98
C TYR A 437 3.85 -11.83 -8.48
N ALA A 438 3.16 -12.53 -9.39
CA ALA A 438 2.08 -13.46 -9.04
C ALA A 438 2.57 -14.68 -8.24
N GLN A 439 3.78 -15.18 -8.53
CA GLN A 439 4.33 -16.37 -7.89
C GLN A 439 5.07 -16.08 -6.59
N TYR A 440 5.91 -15.03 -6.55
CA TYR A 440 6.84 -14.78 -5.46
C TYR A 440 6.56 -13.49 -4.69
N GLY A 441 5.70 -12.61 -5.22
CA GLY A 441 5.38 -11.31 -4.61
C GLY A 441 6.49 -10.27 -4.76
N ASP A 442 7.46 -10.51 -5.65
CA ASP A 442 8.62 -9.65 -5.87
C ASP A 442 8.21 -8.31 -6.51
N ILE A 443 8.44 -7.20 -5.82
CA ILE A 443 8.15 -5.87 -6.36
C ILE A 443 9.38 -5.25 -7.01
N SER A 444 9.23 -4.79 -8.24
CA SER A 444 10.16 -3.88 -8.90
C SER A 444 9.44 -3.01 -9.95
N PRO A 445 10.06 -1.93 -10.46
CA PRO A 445 9.49 -1.15 -11.57
C PRO A 445 9.16 -2.00 -12.81
N LYS A 446 9.78 -3.20 -12.94
CA LYS A 446 9.53 -4.15 -14.03
C LYS A 446 8.11 -4.73 -14.03
N ILE A 447 7.36 -4.61 -12.93
CA ILE A 447 5.94 -4.98 -12.89
C ILE A 447 5.12 -4.05 -13.78
N ASP A 448 5.32 -2.75 -13.63
CA ASP A 448 4.62 -1.75 -14.43
C ASP A 448 5.03 -1.84 -15.91
N VAL A 449 6.30 -2.18 -16.18
CA VAL A 449 6.79 -2.44 -17.55
C VAL A 449 6.03 -3.60 -18.21
N TYR A 450 5.84 -4.71 -17.51
CA TYR A 450 5.09 -5.85 -18.04
C TYR A 450 3.63 -5.46 -18.31
N ALA A 451 2.99 -4.83 -17.34
CA ALA A 451 1.61 -4.38 -17.46
C ALA A 451 1.43 -3.37 -18.61
N PHE A 452 2.40 -2.48 -18.82
CA PHE A 452 2.44 -1.57 -19.97
C PHE A 452 2.60 -2.32 -21.30
N GLY A 453 3.41 -3.39 -21.35
CA GLY A 453 3.51 -4.27 -22.51
C GLY A 453 2.16 -4.90 -22.90
N VAL A 454 1.34 -5.28 -21.91
CA VAL A 454 -0.04 -5.74 -22.15
C VAL A 454 -0.89 -4.61 -22.74
N VAL A 455 -0.79 -3.38 -22.22
CA VAL A 455 -1.49 -2.22 -22.79
C VAL A 455 -1.10 -1.95 -24.25
N LEU A 456 0.17 -2.13 -24.63
CA LEU A 456 0.60 -2.02 -26.03
C LEU A 456 -0.14 -3.02 -26.94
N TYR A 457 -0.33 -4.26 -26.47
CA TYR A 457 -1.13 -5.26 -27.19
C TYR A 457 -2.62 -4.90 -27.24
N GLU A 458 -3.17 -4.31 -26.18
CA GLU A 458 -4.55 -3.80 -26.20
C GLU A 458 -4.71 -2.66 -27.21
N LEU A 459 -3.73 -1.76 -27.33
CA LEU A 459 -3.74 -0.68 -28.31
C LEU A 459 -3.72 -1.20 -29.76
N ILE A 460 -2.99 -2.28 -30.04
CA ILE A 460 -2.99 -2.92 -31.36
C ILE A 460 -4.34 -3.58 -31.64
N SER A 461 -4.81 -4.41 -30.72
CA SER A 461 -5.87 -5.38 -31.01
C SER A 461 -7.27 -4.97 -30.59
N ALA A 462 -7.36 -3.98 -29.69
CA ALA A 462 -8.58 -3.65 -28.96
C ALA A 462 -9.23 -4.84 -28.22
N LYS A 463 -8.45 -5.88 -27.92
CA LYS A 463 -8.88 -7.05 -27.14
C LYS A 463 -8.51 -6.85 -25.67
N ASN A 464 -9.31 -7.40 -24.77
CA ASN A 464 -9.02 -7.39 -23.34
C ASN A 464 -7.81 -8.27 -23.01
N ALA A 465 -7.03 -7.89 -22.00
CA ALA A 465 -5.88 -8.65 -21.51
C ALA A 465 -6.17 -10.15 -21.21
N VAL A 466 -7.41 -10.46 -20.79
CA VAL A 466 -7.89 -11.84 -20.57
C VAL A 466 -8.99 -12.14 -21.58
N LEU A 467 -8.72 -13.07 -22.50
CA LEU A 467 -9.69 -13.52 -23.48
C LEU A 467 -10.53 -14.64 -22.86
N LYS A 468 -11.86 -14.46 -22.82
CA LYS A 468 -12.79 -15.55 -22.54
C LYS A 468 -13.13 -16.25 -23.85
N THR A 469 -12.42 -17.32 -24.15
CA THR A 469 -12.74 -18.25 -25.23
C THR A 469 -13.61 -19.35 -24.65
N GLY A 470 -14.93 -19.30 -24.87
CA GLY A 470 -15.89 -20.34 -24.45
C GLY A 470 -16.59 -20.15 -23.10
N GLU A 471 -17.54 -21.05 -22.81
CA GLU A 471 -18.38 -21.06 -21.59
C GLU A 471 -17.68 -21.62 -20.35
N THR A 472 -16.47 -22.19 -20.48
CA THR A 472 -15.71 -22.76 -19.36
C THR A 472 -14.44 -21.97 -19.05
N VAL A 473 -14.09 -21.87 -17.77
CA VAL A 473 -12.93 -21.12 -17.25
C VAL A 473 -11.58 -21.70 -17.70
N ALA A 474 -11.57 -22.92 -18.26
CA ALA A 474 -10.37 -23.69 -18.59
C ALA A 474 -9.66 -23.26 -19.90
N GLU A 475 -10.30 -22.45 -20.74
CA GLU A 475 -9.77 -22.07 -22.07
C GLU A 475 -9.41 -20.58 -22.18
N SER A 476 -9.22 -19.85 -21.06
CA SER A 476 -8.83 -18.45 -21.14
C SER A 476 -7.40 -18.29 -21.62
N LYS A 477 -7.21 -17.74 -22.82
CA LYS A 477 -5.88 -17.39 -23.36
C LYS A 477 -5.52 -15.95 -23.00
N GLY A 478 -4.34 -15.75 -22.42
CA GLY A 478 -3.82 -14.41 -22.17
C GLY A 478 -3.46 -13.70 -23.48
N LEU A 479 -3.68 -12.38 -23.54
CA LEU A 479 -3.36 -11.56 -24.70
C LEU A 479 -1.87 -11.65 -25.08
N VAL A 480 -0.99 -11.77 -24.08
CA VAL A 480 0.46 -11.97 -24.29
C VAL A 480 0.73 -13.21 -25.13
N ASN A 481 0.14 -14.37 -24.79
CA ASN A 481 0.34 -15.62 -25.52
C ASN A 481 -0.17 -15.54 -26.98
N LEU A 482 -1.26 -14.80 -27.20
CA LEU A 482 -1.81 -14.59 -28.54
C LEU A 482 -0.80 -13.84 -29.45
N PHE A 483 -0.17 -12.78 -28.92
CA PHE A 483 0.84 -12.03 -29.65
C PHE A 483 2.15 -12.79 -29.80
N GLU A 484 2.58 -13.54 -28.78
CA GLU A 484 3.75 -14.42 -28.89
C GLU A 484 3.60 -15.44 -30.01
N GLU A 485 2.44 -16.09 -30.13
CA GLU A 485 2.20 -17.03 -31.22
C GLU A 485 2.25 -16.36 -32.60
N ALA A 486 1.64 -15.17 -32.75
CA ALA A 486 1.68 -14.42 -34.00
C ALA A 486 3.11 -14.01 -34.37
N LEU A 487 3.90 -13.54 -33.41
CA LEU A 487 5.29 -13.12 -33.60
C LEU A 487 6.26 -14.27 -33.87
N ASN A 488 5.87 -15.52 -33.54
CA ASN A 488 6.66 -16.72 -33.80
C ASN A 488 6.26 -17.45 -35.10
N GLN A 489 5.27 -16.94 -35.84
CA GLN A 489 4.93 -17.51 -37.15
C GLN A 489 6.01 -17.21 -38.20
N ILE A 490 6.03 -17.99 -39.29
CA ILE A 490 6.94 -17.79 -40.43
C ILE A 490 6.76 -16.39 -41.05
N ASN A 491 5.52 -15.88 -41.05
CA ASN A 491 5.20 -14.53 -41.52
C ASN A 491 4.51 -13.72 -40.40
N PRO A 492 5.28 -13.08 -39.50
CA PRO A 492 4.72 -12.32 -38.38
C PRO A 492 3.81 -11.17 -38.82
N LEU A 493 4.12 -10.47 -39.92
CA LEU A 493 3.29 -9.36 -40.40
C LEU A 493 1.88 -9.84 -40.76
N GLN A 494 1.79 -10.94 -41.52
CA GLN A 494 0.49 -11.50 -41.90
C GLN A 494 -0.29 -11.98 -40.67
N ALA A 495 0.38 -12.63 -39.72
CA ALA A 495 -0.25 -13.07 -38.47
C ALA A 495 -0.77 -11.88 -37.66
N LEU A 496 0.01 -10.81 -37.54
CA LEU A 496 -0.36 -9.59 -36.82
C LEU A 496 -1.56 -8.88 -37.45
N THR A 497 -1.69 -8.85 -38.78
CA THR A 497 -2.87 -8.26 -39.45
C THR A 497 -4.18 -8.88 -38.96
N THR A 498 -4.19 -10.16 -38.60
CA THR A 498 -5.39 -10.83 -38.03
C THR A 498 -5.70 -10.43 -36.58
N LEU A 499 -4.74 -9.81 -35.90
CA LEU A 499 -4.85 -9.37 -34.52
C LEU A 499 -5.19 -7.88 -34.37
N VAL A 500 -4.91 -7.06 -35.40
CA VAL A 500 -5.19 -5.63 -35.37
C VAL A 500 -6.69 -5.39 -35.20
N ASP A 501 -7.03 -4.33 -34.46
CA ASP A 501 -8.42 -3.88 -34.29
C ASP A 501 -9.08 -3.64 -35.66
N PRO A 502 -10.11 -4.43 -36.03
CA PRO A 502 -10.75 -4.34 -37.34
C PRO A 502 -11.40 -2.98 -37.61
N ARG A 503 -11.70 -2.19 -36.56
CA ARG A 503 -12.27 -0.86 -36.70
C ARG A 503 -11.27 0.18 -37.23
N LEU A 504 -9.98 -0.14 -37.28
CA LEU A 504 -8.98 0.72 -37.90
C LEU A 504 -9.04 0.68 -39.45
N GLY A 505 -9.69 -0.33 -40.05
CA GLY A 505 -9.66 -0.54 -41.50
C GLY A 505 -8.22 -0.68 -41.99
N ASP A 506 -7.85 -0.02 -43.09
CA ASP A 506 -6.48 0.00 -43.60
C ASP A 506 -5.64 1.20 -43.08
N ASN A 507 -6.13 1.92 -42.06
CA ASN A 507 -5.53 3.17 -41.58
C ASN A 507 -4.40 2.94 -40.54
N TYR A 508 -3.47 2.04 -40.84
CA TYR A 508 -2.29 1.82 -40.02
C TYR A 508 -1.13 1.24 -40.85
N PRO A 509 0.12 1.66 -40.62
CA PRO A 509 1.28 0.99 -41.23
C PRO A 509 1.59 -0.31 -40.49
N ILE A 510 1.55 -1.45 -41.19
CA ILE A 510 1.80 -2.77 -40.59
C ILE A 510 3.20 -2.89 -39.97
N GLU A 511 4.20 -2.20 -40.53
CA GLU A 511 5.55 -2.12 -39.94
C GLU A 511 5.55 -1.41 -38.58
N SER A 512 4.70 -0.38 -38.41
CA SER A 512 4.51 0.29 -37.12
C SER A 512 3.87 -0.66 -36.11
N VAL A 513 2.87 -1.44 -36.54
CA VAL A 513 2.23 -2.48 -35.72
C VAL A 513 3.25 -3.53 -35.27
N LEU A 514 4.10 -4.01 -36.19
CA LEU A 514 5.16 -4.97 -35.87
C LEU A 514 6.11 -4.43 -34.80
N LYS A 515 6.64 -3.22 -34.98
CA LYS A 515 7.56 -2.61 -34.01
C LYS A 515 6.92 -2.43 -32.62
N ILE A 516 5.63 -2.07 -32.55
CA ILE A 516 4.91 -1.97 -31.26
C ILE A 516 4.67 -3.35 -30.65
N ALA A 517 4.34 -4.37 -31.45
CA ALA A 517 4.17 -5.74 -30.99
C ALA A 517 5.48 -6.31 -30.43
N GLU A 518 6.62 -5.99 -31.06
CA GLU A 518 7.94 -6.36 -30.57
C GLU A 518 8.33 -5.63 -29.29
N LEU A 519 7.97 -4.36 -29.16
CA LEU A 519 8.14 -3.60 -27.92
C LEU A 519 7.29 -4.18 -26.78
N GLY A 520 6.05 -4.59 -27.09
CA GLY A 520 5.20 -5.39 -26.20
C GLY A 520 5.92 -6.67 -25.74
N ARG A 521 6.45 -7.45 -26.69
CA ARG A 521 7.16 -8.72 -26.42
C ARG A 521 8.39 -8.53 -25.54
N ALA A 522 9.18 -7.47 -25.81
CA ALA A 522 10.31 -7.12 -24.98
C ALA A 522 9.88 -6.75 -23.54
N SER A 523 8.75 -6.06 -23.40
CA SER A 523 8.19 -5.63 -22.11
C SER A 523 7.54 -6.77 -21.33
N THR A 524 7.00 -7.79 -21.98
CA THR A 524 6.31 -8.93 -21.35
C THR A 524 7.17 -10.18 -21.17
N ARG A 525 8.51 -10.07 -21.27
CA ARG A 525 9.43 -11.22 -21.03
C ARG A 525 9.25 -11.79 -19.61
N ASP A 526 9.29 -13.11 -19.47
CA ASP A 526 9.19 -13.76 -18.16
C ASP A 526 10.29 -13.31 -17.19
N ASN A 527 11.54 -13.20 -17.66
CA ASN A 527 12.64 -12.69 -16.84
C ASN A 527 12.59 -11.15 -16.78
N PRO A 528 12.32 -10.55 -15.59
CA PRO A 528 12.19 -9.09 -15.44
C PRO A 528 13.49 -8.34 -15.76
N LEU A 529 14.66 -8.97 -15.64
CA LEU A 529 15.95 -8.37 -15.97
C LEU A 529 16.14 -8.14 -17.48
N LEU A 530 15.41 -8.89 -18.30
CA LEU A 530 15.46 -8.79 -19.76
C LEU A 530 14.47 -7.77 -20.33
N ARG A 531 13.53 -7.29 -19.52
CA ARG A 531 12.58 -6.24 -19.92
C ARG A 531 13.33 -4.91 -20.03
N PRO A 532 12.97 -3.99 -20.94
CA PRO A 532 13.50 -2.63 -20.94
C PRO A 532 13.10 -1.85 -19.68
N ASN A 533 13.67 -0.68 -19.44
CA ASN A 533 13.11 0.30 -18.52
C ASN A 533 12.15 1.24 -19.27
N MET A 534 11.34 2.01 -18.54
CA MET A 534 10.37 2.92 -19.16
C MET A 534 11.04 3.98 -20.05
N LYS A 535 12.23 4.47 -19.67
CA LYS A 535 13.03 5.38 -20.51
C LYS A 535 13.33 4.82 -21.90
N ALA A 536 13.76 3.56 -21.99
CA ALA A 536 14.01 2.92 -23.29
C ALA A 536 12.71 2.75 -24.10
N ILE A 537 11.59 2.46 -23.43
CA ILE A 537 10.26 2.39 -24.06
C ILE A 537 9.84 3.76 -24.62
N VAL A 538 10.04 4.84 -23.86
CA VAL A 538 9.76 6.22 -24.30
C VAL A 538 10.57 6.56 -25.55
N VAL A 539 11.86 6.27 -25.58
CA VAL A 539 12.72 6.51 -26.75
C VAL A 539 12.22 5.73 -27.97
N ALA A 540 11.85 4.46 -27.79
CA ALA A 540 11.31 3.63 -28.87
C ALA A 540 10.01 4.23 -29.44
N LEU A 541 9.06 4.59 -28.56
CA LEU A 541 7.78 5.19 -28.97
C LEU A 541 7.94 6.56 -29.63
N MET A 542 8.85 7.41 -29.14
CA MET A 542 9.17 8.69 -29.78
C MET A 542 9.69 8.52 -31.20
N THR A 543 10.56 7.52 -31.41
CA THR A 543 11.11 7.21 -32.74
C THR A 543 9.99 6.75 -33.68
N LEU A 544 9.14 5.85 -33.20
CA LEU A 544 8.00 5.34 -33.98
C LEU A 544 6.99 6.41 -34.37
N LEU A 545 6.74 7.39 -33.49
CA LEU A 545 5.82 8.47 -33.80
C LEU A 545 6.40 9.42 -34.86
N LYS A 546 7.70 9.73 -34.78
CA LYS A 546 8.39 10.53 -35.80
C LYS A 546 8.39 9.86 -37.17
N ASP A 547 8.57 8.55 -37.22
CA ASP A 547 8.50 7.75 -38.46
C ASP A 547 7.10 7.79 -39.12
N LEU A 548 6.04 8.18 -38.40
CA LEU A 548 4.68 8.33 -38.95
C LEU A 548 4.36 9.75 -39.43
N GLU A 549 5.11 10.74 -38.94
CA GLU A 549 4.92 12.16 -39.27
C GLU A 549 5.77 12.61 -40.46
N GLY A 550 6.86 11.89 -40.73
CA GLY A 550 7.71 12.06 -41.92
C GLY A 550 7.32 11.12 -43.04
#